data_AF-A0A2D4LXT8-F1
#
_entry.id   AF-A0A2D4LXT8-F1
#
_cell.length_a   1.000
_cell.length_b   1.000
_cell.length_c   1.000
_cell.angle_alpha   90.00
_cell.angle_beta   90.00
_cell.angle_gamma   90.00
#
_symmetry.space_group_name_H-M   'P 1'
#
loop_
_entity.id
_entity.type
_entity.pdbx_description
1 polymer ?
#
loop_
_entity_poly.entity_id
_entity_poly.type
_entity_poly.pdbx_seq_one_letter_code
_entity_poly.pdbx_strand_id
1 'polypeptide(L)'
;CKQEFEKGQANCMPREKGNRSFQKEISNQKDAKQLLIKQKLELQEKVDNFSTAMEQEKKNQEVMKDQWKKKEGELKKKCAEIEAKLQALIKKKDEQCKNHEESECKLNMQITALNENLGTVKKEWQSSQRRASELEKQIDDLRGEIAVLEATVQNNQDERRVLLERCLKSEGEIEKLQSKVMDARRKLDDTTAAMQELGRENQSLQIKHTQALNRKWAEDNEVQNCMACGKNFSVTIR
;
A
#
# COMPACT_ATOMS: atom_id res chain seq x y z
N CYS A 1 -60.90 -148.73 88.43
CA CYS A 1 -60.97 -149.41 89.74
C CYS A 1 -60.97 -148.34 90.83
N LYS A 2 -61.81 -148.54 91.87
CA LYS A 2 -62.09 -147.75 93.10
C LYS A 2 -60.95 -146.91 93.72
N GLN A 3 -61.25 -145.69 94.20
CA GLN A 3 -61.28 -145.18 95.61
C GLN A 3 -59.90 -145.20 96.34
N GLU A 4 -59.44 -144.28 97.19
CA GLU A 4 -59.98 -143.12 97.94
C GLU A 4 -58.80 -142.37 98.64
N PHE A 5 -59.05 -141.13 99.09
CA PHE A 5 -58.46 -140.36 100.23
C PHE A 5 -56.93 -140.16 100.43
N GLU A 6 -56.49 -138.90 100.53
CA GLU A 6 -56.08 -138.23 101.81
C GLU A 6 -55.62 -136.76 101.63
N LYS A 7 -55.68 -136.01 102.74
CA LYS A 7 -55.51 -134.55 102.92
C LYS A 7 -54.04 -134.09 102.89
N GLY A 8 -53.78 -132.83 102.52
CA GLY A 8 -52.54 -132.14 102.94
C GLY A 8 -52.14 -130.84 102.23
N GLN A 9 -52.12 -129.75 103.02
CA GLN A 9 -51.25 -128.56 102.97
C GLN A 9 -51.55 -127.33 102.10
N ALA A 10 -51.19 -126.19 102.70
CA ALA A 10 -51.41 -124.82 102.30
C ALA A 10 -50.08 -124.07 102.12
N ASN A 11 -50.15 -122.96 101.35
CA ASN A 11 -49.42 -121.68 101.46
C ASN A 11 -48.26 -121.33 100.47
N CYS A 12 -48.36 -120.07 99.98
CA CYS A 12 -47.34 -119.14 99.41
C CYS A 12 -47.03 -119.00 97.88
N MET A 13 -47.81 -118.10 97.25
CA MET A 13 -47.61 -117.03 96.20
C MET A 13 -46.15 -116.52 95.82
N PRO A 14 -45.93 -115.64 94.79
CA PRO A 14 -45.90 -115.85 93.31
C PRO A 14 -44.65 -115.24 92.57
N ARG A 15 -44.34 -115.57 91.28
CA ARG A 15 -43.46 -114.73 90.41
C ARG A 15 -43.61 -114.89 88.88
N GLU A 16 -44.84 -115.10 88.38
CA GLU A 16 -45.17 -115.16 86.94
C GLU A 16 -45.17 -113.78 86.20
N LYS A 17 -44.82 -112.66 86.88
CA LYS A 17 -44.75 -111.32 86.27
C LYS A 17 -43.35 -110.91 85.78
N GLY A 18 -42.28 -111.57 86.24
CA GLY A 18 -40.89 -111.22 85.90
C GLY A 18 -40.54 -111.45 84.43
N ASN A 19 -40.79 -112.64 83.90
CA ASN A 19 -40.41 -112.99 82.52
C ASN A 19 -41.14 -112.14 81.45
N ARG A 20 -42.41 -111.82 81.67
CA ARG A 20 -43.18 -110.97 80.75
C ARG A 20 -42.76 -109.49 80.81
N SER A 21 -42.25 -109.03 81.97
CA SER A 21 -41.70 -107.68 82.13
C SER A 21 -40.34 -107.53 81.46
N PHE A 22 -39.42 -108.50 81.64
CA PHE A 22 -38.11 -108.50 80.97
C PHE A 22 -38.23 -108.62 79.44
N GLN A 23 -39.21 -109.38 78.94
CA GLN A 23 -39.40 -109.54 77.49
C GLN A 23 -40.00 -108.29 76.83
N LYS A 24 -40.87 -107.55 77.55
CA LYS A 24 -41.33 -106.21 77.15
C LYS A 24 -40.19 -105.19 77.22
N GLU A 25 -39.35 -105.25 78.26
CA GLU A 25 -38.18 -104.39 78.40
C GLU A 25 -37.18 -104.61 77.25
N ILE A 26 -36.91 -105.87 76.89
CA ILE A 26 -36.04 -106.23 75.75
C ILE A 26 -36.65 -105.78 74.41
N SER A 27 -37.97 -105.83 74.25
CA SER A 27 -38.66 -105.31 73.06
C SER A 27 -38.54 -103.78 72.99
N ASN A 28 -38.85 -103.09 74.09
CA ASN A 28 -38.73 -101.63 74.19
C ASN A 28 -37.29 -101.17 73.95
N GLN A 29 -36.30 -101.90 74.47
CA GLN A 29 -34.88 -101.64 74.23
C GLN A 29 -34.48 -101.92 72.77
N LYS A 30 -35.04 -102.95 72.12
CA LYS A 30 -34.85 -103.21 70.69
C LYS A 30 -35.46 -102.11 69.82
N ASP A 31 -36.66 -101.64 70.16
CA ASP A 31 -37.37 -100.59 69.43
C ASP A 31 -36.68 -99.23 69.62
N ALA A 32 -36.23 -98.92 70.83
CA ALA A 32 -35.40 -97.74 71.11
C ALA A 32 -34.06 -97.80 70.36
N LYS A 33 -33.42 -98.98 70.29
CA LYS A 33 -32.18 -99.17 69.51
C LYS A 33 -32.43 -99.00 68.01
N GLN A 34 -33.52 -99.54 67.47
CA GLN A 34 -33.95 -99.34 66.08
C GLN A 34 -34.22 -97.85 65.77
N LEU A 35 -34.91 -97.15 66.66
CA LEU A 35 -35.16 -95.72 66.55
C LEU A 35 -33.87 -94.90 66.58
N LEU A 36 -32.95 -95.22 67.49
CA LEU A 36 -31.63 -94.59 67.56
C LEU A 36 -30.78 -94.85 66.32
N ILE A 37 -30.88 -96.05 65.73
CA ILE A 37 -30.23 -96.36 64.45
C ILE A 37 -30.84 -95.51 63.33
N LYS A 38 -32.17 -95.38 63.28
CA LYS A 38 -32.85 -94.55 62.27
C LYS A 38 -32.47 -93.07 62.41
N GLN A 39 -32.49 -92.53 63.62
CA GLN A 39 -32.04 -91.16 63.90
C GLN A 39 -30.56 -90.96 63.59
N LYS A 40 -29.70 -91.95 63.88
CA LYS A 40 -28.28 -91.89 63.50
C LYS A 40 -28.13 -91.86 61.99
N LEU A 41 -28.86 -92.68 61.24
CA LEU A 41 -28.81 -92.69 59.78
C LEU A 41 -29.34 -91.39 59.18
N GLU A 42 -30.45 -90.85 59.69
CA GLU A 42 -30.98 -89.54 59.28
C GLU A 42 -30.02 -88.39 59.61
N LEU A 43 -29.34 -88.44 60.76
CA LEU A 43 -28.29 -87.49 61.12
C LEU A 43 -27.04 -87.67 60.26
N GLN A 44 -26.66 -88.90 59.95
CA GLN A 44 -25.53 -89.20 59.06
C GLN A 44 -25.81 -88.68 57.65
N GLU A 45 -27.01 -88.90 57.12
CA GLU A 45 -27.45 -88.36 55.83
C GLU A 45 -27.44 -86.83 55.82
N LYS A 46 -27.93 -86.18 56.89
CA LYS A 46 -27.83 -84.72 57.04
C LYS A 46 -26.38 -84.24 57.09
N VAL A 47 -25.51 -84.92 57.82
CA VAL A 47 -24.07 -84.59 57.90
C VAL A 47 -23.41 -84.75 56.54
N ASP A 48 -23.69 -85.82 55.80
CA ASP A 48 -23.13 -86.08 54.48
C ASP A 48 -23.65 -85.05 53.44
N ASN A 49 -24.93 -84.67 53.53
CA ASN A 49 -25.53 -83.61 52.72
C ASN A 49 -24.92 -82.24 53.03
N PHE A 50 -24.76 -81.88 54.32
CA PHE A 50 -24.10 -80.63 54.71
C PHE A 50 -22.62 -80.61 54.33
N SER A 51 -21.92 -81.74 54.43
CA SER A 51 -20.53 -81.88 54.00
C SER A 51 -20.40 -81.65 52.49
N THR A 52 -21.27 -82.27 51.70
CA THR A 52 -21.30 -82.11 50.24
C THR A 52 -21.66 -80.67 49.83
N ALA A 53 -22.64 -80.06 50.49
CA ALA A 53 -23.03 -78.66 50.24
C ALA A 53 -21.90 -77.68 50.63
N MET A 54 -21.22 -77.91 51.75
CA MET A 54 -20.08 -77.10 52.19
C MET A 54 -18.90 -77.20 51.21
N GLU A 55 -18.61 -78.41 50.72
CA GLU A 55 -17.56 -78.62 49.72
C GLU A 55 -17.92 -77.96 48.37
N GLN A 56 -19.19 -78.01 47.96
CA GLN A 56 -19.66 -77.31 46.78
C GLN A 56 -19.56 -75.79 46.94
N GLU A 57 -19.92 -75.25 48.10
CA GLU A 57 -19.84 -73.81 48.37
C GLU A 57 -18.38 -73.31 48.41
N LYS A 58 -17.46 -74.10 48.98
CA LYS A 58 -16.01 -73.81 48.91
C LYS A 58 -15.51 -73.73 47.48
N LYS A 59 -15.91 -74.69 46.63
CA LYS A 59 -15.57 -74.68 45.19
C LYS A 59 -16.15 -73.44 44.49
N ASN A 60 -17.41 -73.11 44.76
CA ASN A 60 -18.05 -71.91 44.22
C ASN A 60 -17.32 -70.64 44.66
N GLN A 61 -16.94 -70.54 45.93
CA GLN A 61 -16.22 -69.40 46.48
C GLN A 61 -14.85 -69.22 45.82
N GLU A 62 -14.10 -70.31 45.58
CA GLU A 62 -12.78 -70.24 44.93
C GLU A 62 -12.93 -69.78 43.47
N VAL A 63 -13.90 -70.33 42.73
CA VAL A 63 -14.21 -69.88 41.36
C VAL A 63 -14.60 -68.40 41.32
N MET A 64 -15.44 -67.94 42.25
CA MET A 64 -15.85 -66.54 42.33
C MET A 64 -14.67 -65.61 42.64
N LYS A 65 -13.76 -66.02 43.52
CA LYS A 65 -12.54 -65.28 43.86
C LYS A 65 -11.59 -65.15 42.68
N ASP A 66 -11.41 -66.21 41.91
CA ASP A 66 -10.58 -66.19 40.69
C ASP A 66 -11.21 -65.33 39.60
N GLN A 67 -12.53 -65.41 39.39
CA GLN A 67 -13.25 -64.52 38.49
C GLN A 67 -13.12 -63.05 38.93
N TRP A 68 -13.18 -62.77 40.23
CA TRP A 68 -13.03 -61.43 40.77
C TRP A 68 -11.62 -60.88 40.53
N LYS A 69 -10.57 -61.66 40.83
CA LYS A 69 -9.17 -61.28 40.56
C LYS A 69 -8.94 -61.02 39.07
N LYS A 70 -9.52 -61.84 38.20
CA LYS A 70 -9.42 -61.65 36.74
C LYS A 70 -10.07 -60.33 36.32
N LYS A 71 -11.30 -60.05 36.77
CA LYS A 71 -11.98 -58.76 36.50
C LYS A 71 -11.23 -57.57 37.07
N GLU A 72 -10.70 -57.68 38.29
CA GLU A 72 -9.90 -56.63 38.91
C GLU A 72 -8.62 -56.34 38.08
N GLY A 73 -7.93 -57.38 37.62
CA GLY A 73 -6.78 -57.25 36.75
C GLY A 73 -7.11 -56.62 35.40
N GLU A 74 -8.23 -57.01 34.79
CA GLU A 74 -8.73 -56.40 33.54
C GLU A 74 -9.09 -54.92 33.73
N LEU A 75 -9.75 -54.56 34.84
CA LEU A 75 -10.06 -53.18 35.16
C LEU A 75 -8.81 -52.35 35.40
N LYS A 76 -7.82 -52.86 36.15
CA LYS A 76 -6.53 -52.18 36.37
C LYS A 76 -5.79 -51.92 35.05
N LYS A 77 -5.77 -52.90 34.14
CA LYS A 77 -5.19 -52.73 32.79
C LYS A 77 -5.91 -51.64 32.01
N LYS A 78 -7.25 -51.67 31.99
CA LYS A 78 -8.06 -50.63 31.31
C LYS A 78 -7.85 -49.24 31.91
N CYS A 79 -7.77 -49.11 33.23
CA CYS A 79 -7.47 -47.85 33.90
C CYS A 79 -6.10 -47.31 33.47
N ALA A 80 -5.05 -48.15 33.49
CA ALA A 80 -3.71 -47.76 33.05
C ALA A 80 -3.67 -47.36 31.57
N GLU A 81 -4.38 -48.07 30.70
CA GLU A 81 -4.50 -47.74 29.27
C GLU A 81 -5.22 -46.40 29.05
N ILE A 82 -6.29 -46.13 29.79
CA ILE A 82 -7.04 -44.87 29.71
C ILE A 82 -6.17 -43.71 30.23
N GLU A 83 -5.48 -43.89 31.35
CA GLU A 83 -4.55 -42.90 31.91
C GLU A 83 -3.41 -42.59 30.93
N ALA A 84 -2.82 -43.61 30.30
CA ALA A 84 -1.78 -43.41 29.30
C ALA A 84 -2.29 -42.65 28.06
N LYS A 85 -3.49 -42.99 27.57
CA LYS A 85 -4.14 -42.27 26.47
C LYS A 85 -4.45 -40.81 26.84
N LEU A 86 -4.95 -40.58 28.06
CA LEU A 86 -5.25 -39.24 28.56
C LEU A 86 -3.97 -38.39 28.62
N GLN A 87 -2.89 -38.92 29.17
CA GLN A 87 -1.60 -38.23 29.24
C GLN A 87 -1.03 -37.93 27.85
N ALA A 88 -1.16 -38.85 26.90
CA ALA A 88 -0.75 -38.62 25.52
C ALA A 88 -1.58 -37.52 24.83
N LEU A 89 -2.88 -37.49 25.07
CA LEU A 89 -3.77 -36.44 24.56
C LEU A 89 -3.47 -35.07 25.16
N ILE A 90 -3.21 -34.99 26.46
CA ILE A 90 -2.81 -33.74 27.14
C ILE A 90 -1.52 -33.20 26.51
N LYS A 91 -0.47 -34.02 26.41
CA LYS A 91 0.81 -33.61 25.81
C LYS A 91 0.64 -33.15 24.36
N LYS A 92 -0.16 -33.87 23.56
CA LYS A 92 -0.44 -33.49 22.17
C LYS A 92 -1.20 -32.17 22.10
N LYS A 93 -2.12 -31.92 23.03
CA LYS A 93 -2.88 -30.66 23.08
C LYS A 93 -2.01 -29.49 23.52
N ASP A 94 -1.16 -29.67 24.52
CA ASP A 94 -0.21 -28.64 24.95
C ASP A 94 0.74 -28.24 23.82
N GLU A 95 1.28 -29.22 23.10
CA GLU A 95 2.15 -28.97 21.95
C GLU A 95 1.39 -28.26 20.82
N GLN A 96 0.15 -28.65 20.55
CA GLN A 96 -0.69 -27.99 19.57
C GLN A 96 -0.98 -26.53 19.96
N CYS A 97 -1.25 -26.25 21.24
CA CYS A 97 -1.49 -24.90 21.75
C CYS A 97 -0.24 -24.01 21.59
N LYS A 98 0.94 -24.51 21.99
CA LYS A 98 2.19 -23.76 21.84
C LYS A 98 2.48 -23.40 20.38
N ASN A 99 2.35 -24.37 19.48
CA ASN A 99 2.54 -24.12 18.04
C ASN A 99 1.52 -23.10 17.50
N HIS A 100 0.28 -23.12 17.99
CA HIS A 100 -0.73 -22.15 17.61
C HIS A 100 -0.40 -20.74 18.12
N GLU A 101 -0.06 -20.60 19.40
CA GLU A 101 0.34 -19.32 20.02
C GLU A 101 1.56 -18.71 19.32
N GLU A 102 2.57 -19.53 18.97
CA GLU A 102 3.73 -19.07 18.20
C GLU A 102 3.35 -18.59 16.80
N SER A 103 2.44 -19.31 16.12
CA SER A 103 1.97 -18.92 14.79
C SER A 103 1.16 -17.62 14.83
N GLU A 104 0.32 -17.45 15.85
CA GLU A 104 -0.48 -16.25 16.06
C GLU A 104 0.40 -15.05 16.39
N CYS A 105 1.41 -15.24 17.24
CA CYS A 105 2.41 -14.21 17.55
C CYS A 105 3.15 -13.74 16.28
N LYS A 106 3.61 -14.68 15.44
CA LYS A 106 4.28 -14.37 14.16
C LYS A 106 3.37 -13.58 13.21
N LEU A 107 2.11 -13.99 13.08
CA LEU A 107 1.13 -13.30 12.24
C LEU A 107 0.84 -11.89 12.77
N ASN A 108 0.65 -11.74 14.08
CA ASN A 108 0.43 -10.43 14.70
C ASN A 108 1.63 -9.47 14.49
N MET A 109 2.87 -9.97 14.61
CA MET A 109 4.06 -9.18 14.31
C MET A 109 4.09 -8.72 12.84
N GLN A 110 3.75 -9.61 11.90
CA GLN A 110 3.68 -9.26 10.48
C GLN A 110 2.58 -8.22 10.20
N ILE A 111 1.41 -8.35 10.82
CA ILE A 111 0.32 -7.39 10.71
C ILE A 111 0.77 -6.00 11.20
N THR A 112 1.44 -5.92 12.35
CA THR A 112 1.96 -4.65 12.87
C THR A 112 2.97 -4.03 11.91
N ALA A 113 3.95 -4.79 11.43
CA ALA A 113 4.96 -4.30 10.48
C ALA A 113 4.34 -3.82 9.16
N LEU A 114 3.34 -4.55 8.64
CA LEU A 114 2.62 -4.14 7.43
C LEU A 114 1.79 -2.86 7.65
N ASN A 115 1.15 -2.70 8.81
CA ASN A 115 0.40 -1.50 9.15
C ASN A 115 1.31 -0.28 9.28
N GLU A 116 2.49 -0.44 9.88
CA GLU A 116 3.50 0.62 9.97
C GLU A 116 4.02 1.03 8.58
N ASN A 117 4.36 0.04 7.75
CA ASN A 117 4.79 0.28 6.36
C ASN A 117 3.71 0.99 5.54
N LEU A 118 2.45 0.55 5.66
CA LEU A 118 1.31 1.19 5.00
C LEU A 118 1.14 2.65 5.46
N GLY A 119 1.33 2.91 6.76
CA GLY A 119 1.31 4.25 7.34
C GLY A 119 2.40 5.16 6.75
N THR A 120 3.61 4.63 6.59
CA THR A 120 4.75 5.34 5.98
C THR A 120 4.48 5.67 4.52
N VAL A 121 4.10 4.67 3.71
CA VAL A 121 3.80 4.86 2.29
C VAL A 121 2.66 5.87 2.09
N LYS A 122 1.63 5.84 2.94
CA LYS A 122 0.54 6.83 2.88
C LYS A 122 1.02 8.26 3.12
N LYS A 123 1.94 8.47 4.08
CA LYS A 123 2.52 9.80 4.35
C LYS A 123 3.40 10.29 3.20
N GLU A 124 4.24 9.41 2.65
CA GLU A 124 5.08 9.70 1.50
C GLU A 124 4.25 10.04 0.26
N TRP A 125 3.22 9.25 -0.03
CA TRP A 125 2.28 9.51 -1.11
C TRP A 125 1.60 10.88 -0.96
N GLN A 126 1.10 11.21 0.24
CA GLN A 126 0.50 12.53 0.48
C GLN A 126 1.51 13.67 0.31
N SER A 127 2.77 13.48 0.74
CA SER A 127 3.82 14.47 0.52
C SER A 127 4.12 14.67 -0.96
N SER A 128 4.22 13.58 -1.72
CA SER A 128 4.42 13.60 -3.17
C SER A 128 3.25 14.27 -3.89
N GLN A 129 2.01 14.00 -3.46
CA GLN A 129 0.80 14.63 -3.99
C GLN A 129 0.82 16.15 -3.80
N ARG A 130 1.20 16.63 -2.60
CA ARG A 130 1.33 18.08 -2.34
C ARG A 130 2.41 18.71 -3.21
N ARG A 131 3.55 18.04 -3.37
CA ARG A 131 4.64 18.51 -4.24
C ARG A 131 4.24 18.59 -5.70
N ALA A 132 3.49 17.61 -6.20
CA ALA A 132 2.96 17.64 -7.56
C ALA A 132 2.04 18.84 -7.78
N SER A 133 1.10 19.09 -6.86
CA SER A 133 0.20 20.24 -6.94
C SER A 133 0.94 21.59 -6.89
N GLU A 134 2.02 21.69 -6.11
CA GLU A 134 2.84 22.90 -6.07
C GLU A 134 3.60 23.12 -7.40
N LEU A 135 4.15 22.06 -7.99
CA LEU A 135 4.80 22.15 -9.29
C LEU A 135 3.82 22.51 -10.41
N GLU A 136 2.57 22.03 -10.36
CA GLU A 136 1.51 22.42 -11.30
C GLU A 136 1.23 23.93 -11.23
N LYS A 137 1.13 24.51 -10.02
CA LYS A 137 0.96 25.96 -9.86
C LYS A 137 2.14 26.74 -10.42
N GLN A 138 3.37 26.30 -10.12
CA GLN A 138 4.57 26.96 -10.66
C GLN A 138 4.63 26.91 -12.20
N ILE A 139 4.17 25.81 -12.81
CA ILE A 139 4.06 25.70 -14.27
C ILE A 139 3.06 26.73 -14.81
N ASP A 140 1.91 26.88 -14.16
CA ASP A 140 0.90 27.86 -14.58
C ASP A 140 1.37 29.30 -14.40
N ASP A 141 2.08 29.61 -13.32
CA ASP A 141 2.69 30.92 -13.08
C ASP A 141 3.73 31.25 -14.16
N LEU A 142 4.65 30.32 -14.45
CA LEU A 142 5.66 30.49 -15.50
C LEU A 142 5.04 30.63 -16.90
N ARG A 143 3.94 29.92 -17.18
CA ARG A 143 3.20 30.11 -18.44
C ARG A 143 2.60 31.51 -18.53
N GLY A 144 2.10 32.05 -17.42
CA GLY A 144 1.64 33.43 -17.33
C GLY A 144 2.76 34.43 -17.59
N GLU A 145 3.92 34.25 -16.97
CA GLU A 145 5.11 35.09 -17.18
C GLU A 145 5.58 35.07 -18.64
N ILE A 146 5.64 33.89 -19.26
CA ILE A 146 5.98 33.73 -20.68
C ILE A 146 5.02 34.54 -21.56
N ALA A 147 3.70 34.42 -21.35
CA ALA A 147 2.72 35.14 -22.15
C ALA A 147 2.88 36.68 -22.04
N VAL A 148 3.19 37.19 -20.84
CA VAL A 148 3.44 38.63 -20.62
C VAL A 148 4.71 39.08 -21.34
N LEU A 149 5.79 38.28 -21.26
CA LEU A 149 7.04 38.59 -21.96
C LEU A 149 6.88 38.55 -23.47
N GLU A 150 6.15 37.56 -24.01
CA GLU A 150 5.86 37.45 -25.44
C GLU A 150 5.06 38.67 -25.94
N ALA A 151 4.03 39.09 -25.20
CA ALA A 151 3.27 40.29 -25.53
C ALA A 151 4.14 41.56 -25.48
N THR A 152 5.04 41.66 -24.50
CA THR A 152 5.97 42.79 -24.36
C THR A 152 6.96 42.84 -25.52
N VAL A 153 7.51 41.70 -25.92
CA VAL A 153 8.42 41.61 -27.07
C VAL A 153 7.69 42.01 -28.36
N GLN A 154 6.46 41.53 -28.57
CA GLN A 154 5.68 41.88 -29.74
C GLN A 154 5.40 43.38 -29.81
N ASN A 155 4.99 43.99 -28.70
CA ASN A 155 4.76 45.43 -28.61
C ASN A 155 6.03 46.24 -28.97
N ASN A 156 7.17 45.89 -28.39
CA ASN A 156 8.46 46.54 -28.69
C ASN A 156 8.87 46.38 -30.17
N GLN A 157 8.58 45.23 -30.77
CA GLN A 157 8.86 45.01 -32.20
C GLN A 157 7.98 45.89 -33.10
N ASP A 158 6.71 46.07 -32.74
CA ASP A 158 5.79 46.93 -33.46
C ASP A 158 6.20 48.41 -33.34
N GLU A 159 6.57 48.86 -32.14
CA GLU A 159 7.12 50.22 -31.94
C GLU A 159 8.40 50.45 -32.74
N ARG A 160 9.32 49.48 -32.74
CA ARG A 160 10.55 49.54 -33.55
C ARG A 160 10.24 49.66 -35.04
N ARG A 161 9.22 48.95 -35.54
CA ARG A 161 8.81 49.02 -36.96
C ARG A 161 8.31 50.42 -37.31
N VAL A 162 7.44 51.00 -36.47
CA VAL A 162 6.89 52.35 -36.66
C VAL A 162 8.01 53.41 -36.65
N LEU A 163 8.96 53.30 -35.70
CA LEU A 163 10.09 54.23 -35.64
C LEU A 163 10.99 54.12 -36.87
N LEU A 164 11.26 52.91 -37.36
CA LEU A 164 12.07 52.69 -38.55
C LEU A 164 11.40 53.29 -39.80
N GLU A 165 10.09 53.07 -39.98
CA GLU A 165 9.33 53.68 -41.08
C GLU A 165 9.39 55.21 -41.05
N ARG A 166 9.29 55.81 -39.85
CA ARG A 166 9.44 57.26 -39.67
C ARG A 166 10.84 57.74 -40.03
N CYS A 167 11.89 57.03 -39.62
CA CYS A 167 13.27 57.37 -39.97
C CYS A 167 13.48 57.34 -41.49
N LEU A 168 13.09 56.26 -42.16
CA LEU A 168 13.21 56.12 -43.61
C LEU A 168 12.46 57.23 -44.35
N LYS A 169 11.26 57.60 -43.88
CA LYS A 169 10.51 58.73 -44.45
C LYS A 169 11.27 60.05 -44.30
N SER A 170 11.84 60.30 -43.13
CA SER A 170 12.62 61.52 -42.87
C SER A 170 13.91 61.57 -43.69
N GLU A 171 14.60 60.44 -43.86
CA GLU A 171 15.78 60.33 -44.72
C GLU A 171 15.43 60.67 -46.18
N GLY A 172 14.34 60.10 -46.70
CA GLY A 172 13.87 60.43 -48.06
C GLY A 172 13.41 61.89 -48.22
N GLU A 173 12.93 62.55 -47.16
CA GLU A 173 12.65 63.99 -47.17
C GLU A 173 13.93 64.83 -47.19
N ILE A 174 14.96 64.42 -46.43
CA ILE A 174 16.29 65.06 -46.44
C ILE A 174 16.92 64.99 -47.83
N GLU A 175 16.92 63.82 -48.48
CA GLU A 175 17.46 63.65 -49.84
C GLU A 175 16.76 64.59 -50.85
N LYS A 176 15.43 64.69 -50.78
CA LYS A 176 14.66 65.62 -51.61
C LYS A 176 15.04 67.08 -51.37
N LEU A 177 15.23 67.47 -50.10
CA LEU A 177 15.63 68.84 -49.75
C LEU A 177 17.06 69.13 -50.20
N GLN A 178 18.00 68.19 -50.05
CA GLN A 178 19.37 68.31 -50.54
C GLN A 178 19.40 68.54 -52.05
N SER A 179 18.64 67.76 -52.83
CA SER A 179 18.51 67.97 -54.27
C SER A 179 17.99 69.37 -54.61
N LYS A 180 16.94 69.83 -53.93
CA LYS A 180 16.40 71.19 -54.12
C LYS A 180 17.41 72.29 -53.79
N VAL A 181 18.21 72.11 -52.74
CA VAL A 181 19.25 73.07 -52.35
C VAL A 181 20.35 73.14 -53.42
N MET A 182 20.78 71.99 -53.97
CA MET A 182 21.75 71.96 -55.06
C MET A 182 21.23 72.67 -56.31
N ASP A 183 19.98 72.42 -56.69
CA ASP A 183 19.34 73.08 -57.84
C ASP A 183 19.21 74.59 -57.63
N ALA A 184 18.75 75.01 -56.44
CA ALA A 184 18.63 76.42 -56.10
C ALA A 184 19.99 77.13 -56.12
N ARG A 185 21.04 76.45 -55.62
CA ARG A 185 22.41 76.98 -55.65
C ARG A 185 22.93 77.15 -57.06
N ARG A 186 22.73 76.17 -57.94
CA ARG A 186 23.08 76.29 -59.36
C ARG A 186 22.38 77.48 -60.03
N LYS A 187 21.06 77.63 -59.80
CA LYS A 187 20.30 78.79 -60.32
C LYS A 187 20.82 80.12 -59.77
N LEU A 188 21.22 80.17 -58.51
CA LEU A 188 21.82 81.36 -57.91
C LEU A 188 23.16 81.70 -58.57
N ASP A 189 24.02 80.70 -58.80
CA ASP A 189 25.30 80.89 -59.46
C ASP A 189 25.11 81.39 -60.90
N ASP A 190 24.18 80.79 -61.65
CA ASP A 190 23.84 81.18 -63.03
C ASP A 190 23.32 82.64 -63.10
N THR A 191 22.40 83.02 -62.20
CA THR A 191 21.86 84.39 -62.17
C THR A 191 22.88 85.41 -61.68
N THR A 192 23.77 85.03 -60.76
CA THR A 192 24.89 85.86 -60.30
C THR A 192 25.87 86.13 -61.45
N ALA A 193 26.21 85.12 -62.25
CA ALA A 193 27.06 85.27 -63.42
C ALA A 193 26.43 86.20 -64.47
N ALA A 194 25.14 86.03 -64.76
CA ALA A 194 24.41 86.89 -65.68
C ALA A 194 24.38 88.36 -65.20
N MET A 195 24.15 88.59 -63.91
CA MET A 195 24.16 89.93 -63.32
C MET A 195 25.54 90.60 -63.44
N GLN A 196 26.63 89.85 -63.23
CA GLN A 196 27.98 90.38 -63.40
C GLN A 196 28.25 90.82 -64.85
N GLU A 197 27.80 90.04 -65.83
CA GLU A 197 27.99 90.37 -67.25
C GLU A 197 27.20 91.60 -67.67
N LEU A 198 25.93 91.69 -67.25
CA LEU A 198 25.12 92.91 -67.44
C LEU A 198 25.78 94.13 -66.78
N GLY A 199 26.40 93.96 -65.61
CA GLY A 199 27.19 95.02 -64.95
C GLY A 199 28.35 95.50 -65.82
N ARG A 200 29.11 94.58 -66.43
CA ARG A 200 30.21 94.91 -67.36
C ARG A 200 29.71 95.60 -68.62
N GLU A 201 28.64 95.10 -69.23
CA GLU A 201 28.04 95.70 -70.42
C GLU A 201 27.53 97.11 -70.14
N ASN A 202 26.83 97.31 -69.02
CA ASN A 202 26.33 98.62 -68.61
C ASN A 202 27.48 99.62 -68.41
N GLN A 203 28.55 99.22 -67.72
CA GLN A 203 29.76 100.05 -67.59
C GLN A 203 30.38 100.40 -68.95
N SER A 204 30.49 99.42 -69.85
CA SER A 204 31.00 99.62 -71.22
C SER A 204 30.14 100.62 -72.01
N LEU A 205 28.82 100.51 -71.91
CA LEU A 205 27.87 101.44 -72.53
C LEU A 205 27.99 102.85 -71.95
N GLN A 206 28.10 103.00 -70.62
CA GLN A 206 28.31 104.30 -69.98
C GLN A 206 29.60 104.96 -70.48
N ILE A 207 30.70 104.22 -70.55
CA ILE A 207 31.98 104.74 -71.09
C ILE A 207 31.79 105.19 -72.55
N LYS A 208 31.18 104.36 -73.41
CA LYS A 208 30.90 104.72 -74.81
C LYS A 208 30.02 105.95 -74.93
N HIS A 209 29.01 106.08 -74.07
CA HIS A 209 28.11 107.22 -74.04
C HIS A 209 28.84 108.51 -73.62
N THR A 210 29.63 108.47 -72.54
CA THR A 210 30.46 109.59 -72.09
C THR A 210 31.50 109.99 -73.14
N GLN A 211 32.14 109.03 -73.81
CA GLN A 211 33.06 109.31 -74.93
C GLN A 211 32.34 110.01 -76.07
N ALA A 212 31.12 109.58 -76.42
CA ALA A 212 30.33 110.19 -77.48
C ALA A 212 29.92 111.64 -77.14
N LEU A 213 29.50 111.91 -75.89
CA LEU A 213 29.14 113.26 -75.43
C LEU A 213 30.34 114.23 -75.43
N ASN A 214 31.54 113.71 -75.14
CA ASN A 214 32.76 114.51 -75.10
C ASN A 214 33.45 114.68 -76.47
N ARG A 215 32.83 114.22 -77.58
CA ARG A 215 33.39 114.42 -78.92
C ARG A 215 33.39 115.90 -79.29
N LYS A 216 34.55 116.38 -79.72
CA LYS A 216 34.76 117.73 -80.26
C LYS A 216 35.39 117.60 -81.64
N TRP A 217 35.21 118.62 -82.48
CA TRP A 217 35.98 118.74 -83.71
C TRP A 217 37.46 118.85 -83.35
N ALA A 218 38.26 117.92 -83.86
CA ALA A 218 39.71 117.97 -83.68
C ALA A 218 40.28 119.07 -84.56
N GLU A 219 41.33 119.75 -84.09
CA GLU A 219 42.03 120.75 -84.89
C GLU A 219 42.90 120.08 -85.95
N ASP A 220 42.95 120.63 -87.17
CA ASP A 220 43.66 120.03 -88.31
C ASP A 220 45.15 119.75 -88.01
N ASN A 221 45.77 120.54 -87.13
CA ASN A 221 47.17 120.35 -86.75
C ASN A 221 47.39 119.16 -85.80
N GLU A 222 46.38 118.75 -85.04
CA GLU A 222 46.47 117.63 -84.09
C GLU A 222 46.29 116.26 -84.76
N VAL A 223 45.75 116.23 -85.99
CA VAL A 223 45.43 114.99 -86.71
C VAL A 223 46.21 114.93 -88.02
N GLN A 224 47.40 114.31 -87.98
CA GLN A 224 48.30 114.18 -89.15
C GLN A 224 47.97 112.99 -90.07
N ASN A 225 47.10 112.10 -89.61
CA ASN A 225 46.73 110.85 -90.28
C ASN A 225 45.23 110.61 -90.12
N CYS A 226 44.59 110.05 -91.16
CA CYS A 226 43.22 109.58 -91.07
C CYS A 226 43.07 108.60 -89.90
N MET A 227 42.27 108.93 -88.90
CA MET A 227 42.08 108.09 -87.70
C MET A 227 41.37 106.75 -87.98
N ALA A 228 40.83 106.54 -89.20
CA ALA A 228 40.19 105.28 -89.59
C ALA A 228 41.13 104.33 -90.35
N CYS A 229 41.89 104.83 -91.34
CA CYS A 229 42.75 104.01 -92.21
C CYS A 229 44.24 104.28 -92.07
N GLY A 230 44.64 105.24 -91.22
CA GLY A 230 46.02 105.57 -90.90
C GLY A 230 46.78 106.34 -91.99
N LYS A 231 46.19 106.65 -93.15
CA LYS A 231 46.88 107.40 -94.22
C LYS A 231 47.21 108.83 -93.79
N ASN A 232 48.44 109.27 -94.02
CA ASN A 232 48.85 110.66 -93.77
C ASN A 232 48.07 111.64 -94.66
N PHE A 233 47.64 112.75 -94.07
CA PHE A 233 47.12 113.86 -94.84
C PHE A 233 48.28 114.55 -95.57
N SER A 234 48.04 114.94 -96.82
CA SER A 234 49.00 115.63 -97.67
C SER A 234 48.26 116.51 -98.66
N VAL A 235 48.98 117.30 -99.45
CA VAL A 235 48.36 118.24 -100.42
C VAL A 235 47.40 117.53 -101.40
N THR A 236 47.64 116.25 -101.71
CA THR A 236 46.81 115.43 -102.61
C THR A 236 45.80 114.53 -101.87
N ILE A 237 45.90 114.41 -100.55
CA ILE A 237 45.04 113.57 -99.71
C ILE A 237 44.60 114.42 -98.53
N ARG A 238 43.47 115.12 -98.70
CA ARG A 238 42.79 115.86 -97.63
C ARG A 238 41.86 114.95 -96.84
#